data_AF-A0A1I2A851-F1
#
_entry.id   AF-A0A1I2A851-F1
#
_cell.length_a   1.000
_cell.length_b   1.000
_cell.length_c   1.000
_cell.angle_alpha   90.00
_cell.angle_beta   90.00
_cell.angle_gamma   90.00
#
_symmetry.space_group_name_H-M   'P 1'
#
loop_
_entity.id
_entity.type
_entity.pdbx_description
1 polymer ?
#
loop_
_entity_poly.entity_id
_entity_poly.type
_entity_poly.pdbx_seq_one_letter_code
_entity_poly.pdbx_strand_id
1 'polypeptide(L)'
;MLLHSIETLDPDNIIDTMNRPIVVNSSDMNLYFCKYNRLAARAYRLYKEYLIASFLPIWGFNSNPINLIKINDEHIPSGLGIKRSCFESPCFGLQMIESSNELDKHYGVPNC
;
A
#
# COMPACT_ATOMS: atom_id res chain seq x y z
N MET A 1 14.21 -5.06 4.27
CA MET A 1 14.92 -4.30 3.23
C MET A 1 13.94 -3.26 2.74
N LEU A 2 14.29 -1.97 2.77
CA LEU A 2 13.37 -0.90 2.33
C LEU A 2 13.27 -0.90 0.80
N LEU A 3 12.05 -0.96 0.27
CA LEU A 3 11.79 -0.84 -1.17
C LEU A 3 11.46 0.60 -1.55
N HIS A 4 11.51 0.92 -2.84
CA HIS A 4 11.15 2.24 -3.35
C HIS A 4 10.24 2.16 -4.57
N SER A 5 9.45 3.21 -4.81
CA SER A 5 8.65 3.30 -6.03
C SER A 5 9.54 3.43 -7.26
N ILE A 6 9.13 2.81 -8.36
CA ILE A 6 9.87 2.86 -9.64
C ILE A 6 9.15 3.64 -10.75
N GLU A 7 7.94 4.11 -10.47
CA GLU A 7 7.15 4.90 -11.42
C GLU A 7 6.32 5.95 -10.68
N THR A 8 5.87 6.96 -11.45
CA THR A 8 4.96 8.00 -10.98
C THR A 8 3.64 7.40 -10.51
N LEU A 9 3.16 7.84 -9.35
CA LEU A 9 1.88 7.44 -8.79
C LEU A 9 0.72 7.88 -9.68
N ASP A 10 -0.26 7.00 -9.86
CA ASP A 10 -1.48 7.27 -10.62
C ASP A 10 -2.65 7.61 -9.66
N PRO A 11 -3.36 8.73 -9.84
CA PRO A 11 -4.60 9.01 -9.10
C PRO A 11 -5.64 7.88 -9.20
N ASP A 12 -5.71 7.17 -10.32
CA ASP A 12 -6.67 6.06 -10.55
C ASP A 12 -6.30 4.81 -9.73
N ASN A 13 -5.06 4.73 -9.23
CA ASN A 13 -4.58 3.67 -8.35
C ASN A 13 -4.91 3.90 -6.86
N ILE A 14 -5.66 4.96 -6.53
CA ILE A 14 -6.15 5.19 -5.17
C ILE A 14 -7.43 4.38 -4.96
N ILE A 15 -7.37 3.37 -4.09
CA ILE A 15 -8.52 2.48 -3.84
C ILE A 15 -9.52 3.18 -2.94
N ASP A 16 -10.78 3.22 -3.36
CA ASP A 16 -11.87 3.84 -2.60
C ASP A 16 -12.31 2.97 -1.41
N THR A 17 -11.53 3.04 -0.34
CA THR A 17 -11.86 2.49 0.98
C THR A 17 -11.72 3.58 2.03
N MET A 18 -12.19 3.32 3.25
CA MET A 18 -12.06 4.26 4.39
C MET A 18 -10.61 4.79 4.57
N ASN A 19 -9.61 3.94 4.32
CA ASN A 19 -8.19 4.28 4.49
C ASN A 19 -7.51 4.81 3.24
N ARG A 20 -8.16 4.73 2.07
CA ARG A 20 -7.68 5.22 0.75
C ARG A 20 -6.22 4.86 0.43
N PRO A 21 -5.83 3.57 0.50
CA PRO A 21 -4.48 3.15 0.11
C PRO A 21 -4.25 3.41 -1.39
N ILE A 22 -3.00 3.56 -1.78
CA ILE A 22 -2.61 3.70 -3.19
C ILE A 22 -1.80 2.49 -3.65
N VAL A 23 -2.06 2.01 -4.86
CA VAL A 23 -1.26 0.94 -5.47
C VAL A 23 0.07 1.52 -5.96
N VAL A 24 1.17 0.84 -5.60
CA VAL A 24 2.53 1.27 -5.93
C VAL A 24 3.30 0.12 -6.55
N ASN A 25 3.87 0.37 -7.73
CA ASN A 25 4.88 -0.49 -8.33
C ASN A 25 6.24 -0.21 -7.69
N SER A 26 6.86 -1.27 -7.19
CA SER A 26 8.00 -1.22 -6.30
C SER A 26 9.25 -1.79 -6.96
N SER A 27 10.42 -1.47 -6.40
CA SER A 27 11.76 -1.86 -6.91
C SER A 27 12.02 -3.36 -7.00
N ASP A 28 11.16 -4.18 -6.41
CA ASP A 28 11.14 -5.64 -6.52
C ASP A 28 10.19 -6.15 -7.61
N MET A 29 9.67 -5.25 -8.47
CA MET A 29 8.74 -5.52 -9.57
C MET A 29 7.38 -6.07 -9.12
N ASN A 30 7.02 -5.90 -7.84
CA ASN A 30 5.71 -6.28 -7.31
C ASN A 30 4.84 -5.04 -7.05
N LEU A 31 3.52 -5.25 -7.10
CA LEU A 31 2.53 -4.26 -6.73
C LEU A 31 2.16 -4.36 -5.25
N TYR A 32 1.98 -3.21 -4.60
CA TYR A 32 1.65 -3.13 -3.19
C TYR A 32 0.52 -2.14 -2.93
N PHE A 33 -0.44 -2.53 -2.09
CA PHE A 33 -1.36 -1.59 -1.45
C PHE A 33 -0.62 -0.81 -0.36
N CYS A 34 -0.34 0.46 -0.62
CA CYS A 34 0.41 1.32 0.27
C CYS A 34 -0.49 2.22 1.11
N LYS A 35 -0.38 2.08 2.43
CA LYS A 35 -0.90 3.05 3.39
C LYS A 35 0.19 4.08 3.72
N TYR A 36 -0.13 5.34 3.46
CA TYR A 36 0.73 6.50 3.70
C TYR A 36 0.33 7.24 4.97
N ASN A 37 1.20 8.15 5.42
CA ASN A 37 0.99 8.91 6.65
C ASN A 37 -0.12 9.96 6.45
N ARG A 38 -1.35 9.63 6.82
CA ARG A 38 -2.45 10.60 6.82
C ARG A 38 -2.28 11.48 8.05
N LEU A 39 -2.03 12.78 7.89
CA LEU A 39 -1.79 13.75 8.97
C LEU A 39 -2.78 13.70 10.16
N ALA A 40 -3.98 13.15 9.97
CA ALA A 40 -4.99 12.93 11.03
C ALA A 40 -4.72 11.70 11.94
N ALA A 41 -3.84 10.79 11.50
CA ALA A 41 -3.47 9.55 12.16
C ALA A 41 -1.95 9.53 12.35
N ARG A 42 -1.48 9.70 13.59
CA ARG A 42 -0.05 9.75 13.90
C ARG A 42 0.70 8.53 13.32
N ALA A 43 1.93 8.74 12.86
CA ALA A 43 2.84 7.73 12.28
C ALA A 43 2.96 6.41 13.08
N TYR A 44 2.66 6.42 14.38
CA TYR A 44 2.61 5.19 15.21
C TYR A 44 1.64 4.13 14.66
N ARG A 45 0.58 4.51 13.91
CA ARG A 45 -0.38 3.53 13.38
C ARG A 45 0.24 2.64 12.31
N LEU A 46 0.96 3.23 11.34
CA LEU A 46 1.67 2.47 10.30
C LEU A 46 2.75 1.59 10.91
N TYR A 47 3.47 2.11 11.92
CA TYR A 47 4.44 1.31 12.67
C TYR A 47 3.80 0.11 13.39
N LYS A 48 2.65 0.32 14.05
CA LYS A 48 1.90 -0.78 14.69
C LYS A 48 1.44 -1.82 13.68
N GLU A 49 0.93 -1.40 12.52
CA GLU A 49 0.52 -2.32 11.45
C GLU A 49 1.72 -3.15 10.96
N TYR A 50 2.86 -2.51 10.70
CA TYR A 50 4.07 -3.22 10.31
C TYR A 50 4.53 -4.22 11.36
N LEU A 51 4.56 -3.81 12.63
CA LEU A 51 4.95 -4.68 13.73
C LEU A 51 4.02 -5.90 13.80
N ILE A 52 2.70 -5.68 13.94
CA ILE A 52 1.72 -6.76 14.04
C ILE A 52 1.80 -7.69 12.84
N ALA A 53 1.85 -7.14 11.62
CA ALA A 53 1.90 -7.93 10.41
C ALA A 53 3.19 -8.77 10.31
N SER A 54 4.31 -8.28 10.84
CA SER A 54 5.57 -9.03 10.90
C SER A 54 5.49 -10.28 11.80
N PHE A 55 4.56 -10.30 12.77
CA PHE A 55 4.33 -11.45 13.66
C PHE A 55 3.26 -12.42 13.14
N LEU A 56 2.46 -12.06 12.13
CA LEU A 56 1.43 -12.94 11.58
C LEU A 56 1.97 -14.31 11.12
N PRO A 57 3.12 -14.40 10.41
CA PRO A 57 3.67 -15.69 10.01
C PRO A 57 4.08 -16.57 11.21
N ILE A 58 4.56 -15.95 12.29
CA ILE A 58 4.94 -16.64 13.53
C ILE A 58 3.72 -17.30 14.19
N TRP A 59 2.56 -16.67 14.05
CA TRP A 59 1.29 -17.19 14.54
C TRP A 59 0.60 -18.15 13.55
N GLY A 60 1.25 -18.51 12.43
CA GLY A 60 0.71 -19.42 11.44
C GLY A 60 -0.37 -18.81 10.54
N PHE A 61 -0.54 -17.49 10.55
CA PHE A 61 -1.41 -16.83 9.59
C PHE A 61 -0.69 -16.69 8.25
N ASN A 62 -1.32 -17.22 7.19
CA ASN A 62 -0.93 -16.90 5.82
C ASN A 62 -1.30 -15.45 5.56
N SER A 63 -0.31 -14.57 5.49
CA SER A 63 -0.48 -13.19 5.08
C SER A 63 0.34 -12.91 3.84
N ASN A 64 -0.15 -12.02 2.98
CA ASN A 64 0.66 -11.53 1.87
C ASN A 64 1.94 -10.90 2.41
N PRO A 65 3.06 -10.96 1.67
CA PRO A 65 4.28 -10.30 2.09
C PRO A 65 4.03 -8.81 2.35
N ILE A 66 4.63 -8.31 3.42
CA ILE A 66 4.60 -6.89 3.78
C ILE A 66 5.96 -6.28 3.55
N ASN A 67 5.98 -4.99 3.19
CA ASN A 67 7.23 -4.25 3.12
C ASN A 67 7.04 -2.78 3.46
N LEU A 68 8.13 -2.10 3.80
CA LEU A 68 8.16 -0.65 3.86
C LEU A 68 8.53 -0.13 2.47
N ILE A 69 7.77 0.84 1.98
CA ILE A 69 7.93 1.39 0.63
C ILE A 69 8.14 2.88 0.71
N LYS A 70 9.33 3.33 0.31
CA LYS A 70 9.63 4.75 0.15
C LYS A 70 9.09 5.22 -1.20
N ILE A 71 8.21 6.21 -1.20
CA ILE A 71 7.81 6.87 -2.45
C ILE A 71 8.86 7.94 -2.74
N ASN A 72 9.47 7.87 -3.93
CA ASN A 72 10.41 8.92 -4.32
C ASN A 72 9.65 10.20 -4.67
N ASP A 73 10.24 11.36 -4.39
CA ASP A 73 9.58 12.66 -4.55
C ASP A 73 9.22 12.96 -6.01
N GLU A 74 10.05 12.50 -6.94
CA GLU A 74 9.82 12.60 -8.40
C GLU A 74 8.61 11.78 -8.86
N HIS A 75 8.20 10.77 -8.09
CA HIS A 75 7.05 9.92 -8.40
C HIS A 75 5.73 10.47 -7.86
N ILE A 76 5.71 11.63 -7.19
CA ILE A 76 4.51 12.22 -6.60
C ILE A 76 4.00 13.34 -7.50
N PRO A 77 2.94 13.13 -8.32
CA PRO A 77 2.41 14.17 -9.19
C PRO A 77 1.64 15.22 -8.39
N SER A 78 1.59 16.44 -8.93
CA SER A 78 0.88 17.57 -8.31
C SER A 78 -0.63 17.37 -8.20
N GLY A 79 -1.21 16.56 -9.09
CA GLY A 79 -2.65 16.26 -9.16
C GLY A 79 -3.13 15.06 -8.35
N LEU A 80 -2.28 14.44 -7.52
CA LEU A 80 -2.62 13.17 -6.83
C LEU A 80 -3.80 13.25 -5.86
N GLY A 81 -4.16 14.46 -5.40
CA GLY A 81 -5.18 14.63 -4.35
C GLY A 81 -4.72 14.16 -2.96
N ILE A 82 -3.45 13.75 -2.81
CA ILE A 82 -2.77 13.42 -1.55
C ILE A 82 -1.62 14.41 -1.37
N LYS A 83 -1.49 15.00 -0.18
CA LYS A 83 -0.39 15.93 0.12
C LYS A 83 0.95 15.20 0.06
N ARG A 84 1.97 15.80 -0.56
CA ARG A 84 3.33 15.25 -0.62
C ARG A 84 3.90 14.89 0.76
N SER A 85 3.57 15.69 1.79
CA SER A 85 4.00 15.42 3.16
C SER A 85 3.49 14.10 3.75
N CYS A 86 2.46 13.50 3.16
CA CYS A 86 2.01 12.16 3.54
C CYS A 86 3.03 11.06 3.20
N PHE A 87 4.00 11.35 2.33
CA PHE A 87 5.00 10.42 1.82
C PHE A 87 6.42 10.71 2.34
N GLU A 88 6.58 11.67 3.26
CA GLU A 88 7.87 11.98 3.91
C GLU A 88 8.43 10.80 4.73
N SER A 89 7.60 9.82 5.07
CA SER A 89 7.98 8.58 5.72
C SER A 89 7.60 7.39 4.85
N PRO A 90 8.33 6.24 4.95
CA PRO A 90 7.97 5.04 4.23
C PRO A 90 6.51 4.62 4.50
N CYS A 91 5.83 4.23 3.44
CA CYS A 91 4.51 3.64 3.49
C CYS A 91 4.58 2.21 4.03
N PHE A 92 3.50 1.76 4.67
CA PHE A 92 3.26 0.34 4.89
C PHE A 92 2.68 -0.25 3.60
N GLY A 93 3.37 -1.20 2.99
CA GLY A 93 2.95 -1.91 1.79
C GLY A 93 2.52 -3.34 2.11
N LEU A 94 1.34 -3.73 1.60
CA LEU A 94 0.89 -5.12 1.55
C LEU A 94 0.92 -5.58 0.09
N GLN A 95 1.69 -6.63 -0.21
CA GLN A 95 1.86 -7.11 -1.58
C GLN A 95 0.51 -7.59 -2.15
N MET A 96 0.23 -7.22 -3.39
CA MET A 96 -0.89 -7.73 -4.16
C MET A 96 -0.59 -9.15 -4.65
N ILE A 97 -1.57 -10.04 -4.63
CA ILE A 97 -1.47 -11.34 -5.26
C ILE A 97 -2.25 -11.29 -6.57
N GLU A 98 -1.65 -11.74 -7.67
CA GLU A 98 -2.32 -11.78 -8.98
C GLU A 98 -3.60 -12.63 -8.95
N SER A 99 -3.65 -13.68 -8.13
CA SER A 99 -4.80 -14.60 -8.03
C SER A 99 -6.05 -14.01 -7.39
N SER A 100 -5.98 -12.83 -6.73
CA SER A 100 -7.20 -12.17 -6.20
C SER A 100 -8.06 -11.51 -7.29
N ASN A 101 -7.47 -11.12 -8.43
CA ASN A 101 -8.23 -10.55 -9.56
C ASN A 101 -9.03 -11.60 -10.35
N GLU A 102 -8.70 -12.89 -10.20
CA GLU A 102 -9.40 -13.99 -10.83
C GLU A 102 -10.70 -14.35 -10.07
N LEU A 103 -10.71 -14.19 -8.75
CA LEU A 103 -11.87 -14.54 -7.91
C LEU A 103 -13.03 -13.54 -8.06
N ASP A 104 -12.75 -12.25 -8.20
CA ASP A 104 -13.78 -11.22 -8.45
C ASP A 104 -14.48 -11.39 -9.80
N LYS A 105 -13.80 -11.98 -10.79
CA LYS A 105 -14.42 -12.33 -12.08
C LYS A 105 -15.25 -13.61 -12.02
N HIS A 106 -14.96 -14.50 -11.08
CA HIS A 106 -15.62 -15.81 -10.97
C HIS A 106 -16.82 -15.82 -10.02
N TYR A 107 -16.78 -14.99 -8.98
CA TYR A 107 -17.89 -14.77 -8.07
C TYR A 107 -18.40 -13.35 -8.29
N GLY A 108 -19.46 -13.19 -9.10
CA GLY A 108 -20.13 -11.92 -9.31
C GLY A 108 -20.75 -11.39 -8.01
N VAL A 109 -19.94 -10.82 -7.13
CA VAL A 109 -20.39 -10.16 -5.91
C VAL A 109 -20.83 -8.75 -6.29
N PRO A 110 -22.12 -8.40 -6.13
CA PRO A 110 -22.58 -7.05 -6.40
C PRO A 110 -21.97 -6.08 -5.39
N ASN A 111 -21.48 -4.95 -5.89
CA ASN A 111 -21.02 -3.82 -5.09
C ASN A 111 -21.99 -3.54 -3.92
N CYS A 112 -21.44 -3.50 -2.70
CA CYS A 112 -22.09 -2.97 -1.52
C CYS A 112 -21.41 -1.65 -1.15
#